data_AF-A0A9Q0RYH4-F1
#
_entry.id   AF-A0A9Q0RYH4-F1
#
_cell.length_a   1.000
_cell.length_b   1.000
_cell.length_c   1.000
_cell.angle_alpha   90.00
_cell.angle_beta   90.00
_cell.angle_gamma   90.00
#
_symmetry.space_group_name_H-M   'P 1'
#
loop_
_entity.id
_entity.type
_entity.pdbx_description
1 polymer ?
#
loop_
_entity_poly.entity_id
_entity_poly.type
_entity_poly.pdbx_seq_one_letter_code
_entity_poly.pdbx_strand_id
1 'polypeptide(L)'
;MTEWNDMNLRWNSSEYGGVRDLRIPPHRLWKPDVLMYNSADEGFDGTYPTNVVVRNNGSCLYVPPGIFKSTCKIDITWFPFDDQRCEMKFGSWTYDGFQLDLQLQDEAGGDISSFITNGEWELLVFEQIIDNY
;
A
#
# COMPACT_ATOMS: atom_id res chain seq x y z
N MET A 1 -0.51 2.83 0.28
CA MET A 1 0.37 3.93 -0.17
C MET A 1 1.75 3.34 -0.37
N THR A 2 2.48 3.80 -1.39
CA THR A 2 3.87 3.39 -1.61
C THR A 2 4.70 4.60 -1.99
N GLU A 3 5.87 4.74 -1.36
CA GLU A 3 6.87 5.75 -1.69
C GLU A 3 8.18 5.07 -2.06
N TRP A 4 8.83 5.55 -3.11
CA TRP A 4 10.16 5.10 -3.51
C TRP A 4 10.96 6.26 -4.10
N ASN A 5 12.25 6.05 -4.33
CA ASN A 5 13.11 7.02 -5.01
C ASN A 5 13.59 6.45 -6.35
N ASP A 6 13.31 7.17 -7.44
CA ASP A 6 13.84 6.87 -8.77
C ASP A 6 14.84 7.95 -9.18
N MET A 7 16.11 7.55 -9.32
CA MET A 7 17.19 8.48 -9.69
C MET A 7 17.06 9.00 -11.13
N ASN A 8 16.39 8.27 -12.02
CA ASN A 8 16.19 8.68 -13.41
C ASN A 8 15.11 9.75 -13.56
N LEU A 9 14.29 9.95 -12.52
CA LEU A 9 13.22 10.95 -12.49
C LEU A 9 13.64 12.24 -11.75
N ARG A 10 14.94 12.49 -11.62
CA ARG A 10 15.48 13.71 -11.00
C ARG A 10 15.64 14.82 -12.03
N TRP A 11 15.31 16.06 -11.66
CA TRP A 11 15.58 17.24 -12.49
C TRP A 11 15.89 18.47 -11.64
N ASN A 12 16.60 19.42 -12.25
CA ASN A 12 16.89 20.70 -11.65
C ASN A 12 15.71 21.66 -11.87
N SER A 13 14.96 21.99 -10.81
CA SER A 13 13.78 22.85 -10.94
C SER A 13 14.05 24.21 -11.61
N SER A 14 15.26 24.76 -11.48
CA SER A 14 15.61 26.06 -12.09
C SER A 14 15.70 26.02 -13.62
N GLU A 15 15.96 24.85 -14.21
CA GLU A 15 15.98 24.64 -15.67
C GLU A 15 14.57 24.53 -16.28
N TYR A 16 13.57 24.27 -15.44
CA TYR A 16 12.17 24.02 -15.85
C TYR A 16 11.20 25.00 -15.18
N GLY A 17 11.59 26.27 -15.04
CA GLY A 17 10.69 27.33 -14.57
C GLY A 17 10.23 27.16 -13.11
N GLY A 18 11.02 26.48 -12.28
CA GLY A 18 10.71 26.24 -10.87
C GLY A 18 9.77 25.06 -10.61
N VAL A 19 9.49 24.20 -11.61
CA VAL A 19 8.64 23.01 -11.42
C VAL A 19 9.30 22.05 -10.43
N ARG A 20 8.59 21.73 -9.34
CA ARG A 20 9.06 20.86 -8.25
C ARG A 20 8.41 19.48 -8.24
N ASP A 21 7.25 19.33 -8.87
CA ASP A 21 6.54 18.07 -8.95
C ASP A 21 5.71 17.92 -10.24
N LEU A 22 5.45 16.67 -10.61
CA LEU A 22 4.68 16.26 -11.78
C LEU A 22 3.72 15.12 -11.39
N ARG A 23 2.58 15.03 -12.09
CA ARG A 23 1.64 13.90 -11.98
C ARG A 23 1.78 13.04 -13.22
N ILE A 24 2.33 11.83 -13.07
CA ILE A 24 2.63 10.94 -14.19
C ILE A 24 1.72 9.70 -14.11
N PRO A 25 1.05 9.29 -15.21
CA PRO A 25 0.30 8.04 -15.23
C PRO A 25 1.18 6.84 -14.85
N PRO A 26 0.67 5.89 -14.04
CA PRO A 26 1.49 4.84 -13.42
C PRO A 26 2.05 3.83 -14.43
N HIS A 27 1.53 3.79 -15.66
CA HIS A 27 2.02 2.94 -16.75
C HIS A 27 3.18 3.57 -17.55
N ARG A 28 3.58 4.80 -17.24
CA ARG A 28 4.66 5.53 -17.95
C ARG A 28 5.99 5.55 -17.21
N LEU A 29 6.03 4.96 -16.02
CA LEU A 29 7.23 4.87 -15.20
C LEU A 29 7.25 3.52 -14.48
N TRP A 30 8.40 3.17 -13.93
CA TRP A 30 8.51 2.01 -13.07
C TRP A 30 7.83 2.28 -11.72
N LYS A 31 6.98 1.37 -11.28
CA LYS A 31 6.41 1.35 -9.93
C LYS A 31 6.58 -0.05 -9.35
N PRO A 32 6.75 -0.20 -8.03
CA PRO A 32 6.75 -1.50 -7.41
C PRO A 32 5.37 -2.18 -7.59
N ASP A 33 5.39 -3.49 -7.79
CA ASP A 33 4.23 -4.35 -8.01
C ASP A 33 3.74 -4.97 -6.69
N VAL A 34 3.50 -4.11 -5.71
CA VAL A 34 2.99 -4.54 -4.40
C VAL A 34 1.52 -4.91 -4.51
N LEU A 35 1.21 -6.18 -4.30
CA LEU A 35 -0.13 -6.76 -4.38
C LEU A 35 -0.44 -7.58 -3.12
N MET A 36 -1.73 -7.85 -2.88
CA MET A 36 -2.18 -8.62 -1.73
C MET A 36 -2.20 -10.12 -2.06
N TYR A 37 -1.38 -10.91 -1.38
CA TYR A 37 -1.23 -12.35 -1.64
C TYR A 37 -2.47 -13.16 -1.27
N ASN A 38 -3.13 -12.82 -0.17
CA ASN A 38 -4.36 -13.49 0.27
C ASN A 38 -5.62 -12.78 -0.23
N SER A 39 -5.58 -12.23 -1.46
CA SER A 39 -6.74 -11.62 -2.11
C SER A 39 -7.83 -12.66 -2.40
N ALA A 40 -9.06 -12.27 -2.08
CA ALA A 40 -10.31 -12.96 -2.42
C ALA A 40 -11.10 -12.20 -3.51
N ASP A 41 -10.53 -11.13 -4.08
CA ASP A 41 -11.16 -10.37 -5.16
C ASP A 41 -10.92 -11.03 -6.54
N GLU A 42 -11.95 -11.09 -7.39
CA GLU A 42 -11.85 -11.62 -8.75
C GLU A 42 -10.88 -10.82 -9.63
N GLY A 43 -10.81 -9.49 -9.42
CA GLY A 43 -9.89 -8.61 -10.14
C GLY A 43 -8.43 -8.71 -9.67
N PHE A 44 -8.19 -9.40 -8.55
CA PHE A 44 -6.93 -9.53 -7.81
C PHE A 44 -6.34 -8.20 -7.30
N ASP A 45 -6.11 -7.24 -8.20
CA ASP A 45 -5.78 -5.85 -7.89
C ASP A 45 -7.06 -5.07 -7.55
N GLY A 46 -7.25 -4.81 -6.26
CA GLY A 46 -8.39 -4.05 -5.73
C GLY A 46 -8.26 -2.53 -5.88
N THR A 47 -7.20 -2.03 -6.54
CA THR A 47 -6.88 -0.60 -6.60
C THR A 47 -7.33 0.06 -7.91
N TYR A 48 -7.62 1.36 -7.84
CA TYR A 48 -7.88 2.18 -9.02
C TYR A 48 -6.63 2.95 -9.43
N PRO A 49 -6.19 2.90 -10.71
CA PRO A 49 -4.96 3.53 -11.14
C PRO A 49 -5.06 5.06 -11.12
N THR A 50 -4.40 5.68 -10.14
CA THR A 50 -4.22 7.13 -10.06
C THR A 50 -2.87 7.56 -10.63
N ASN A 51 -2.63 8.86 -10.79
CA ASN A 51 -1.31 9.35 -11.17
C ASN A 51 -0.33 9.28 -9.99
N VAL A 52 0.93 9.02 -10.28
CA VAL A 52 2.04 9.09 -9.34
C VAL A 52 2.49 10.54 -9.21
N VAL A 53 2.68 11.02 -7.99
CA VAL A 53 3.29 12.33 -7.71
C VAL A 53 4.81 12.15 -7.69
N VAL A 54 5.48 12.68 -8.68
CA VAL A 54 6.95 12.62 -8.81
C VAL A 54 7.51 13.98 -8.46
N ARG A 55 8.44 14.05 -7.52
CA ARG A 55 9.15 15.28 -7.12
C ARG A 55 10.50 15.38 -7.81
N ASN A 56 11.03 16.60 -7.93
CA ASN A 56 12.27 16.87 -8.66
C ASN A 56 13.52 16.20 -8.07
N ASN A 57 13.47 15.75 -6.81
CA ASN A 57 14.51 14.94 -6.17
C ASN A 57 14.38 13.42 -6.42
N GLY A 58 13.44 13.00 -7.28
CA GLY A 58 13.19 11.60 -7.63
C GLY A 58 12.26 10.86 -6.68
N SER A 59 11.76 11.49 -5.61
CA SER A 59 10.74 10.88 -4.73
C SER A 59 9.44 10.70 -5.52
N CYS A 60 8.93 9.47 -5.51
CA CYS A 60 7.72 9.06 -6.18
C CYS A 60 6.72 8.60 -5.13
N LEU A 61 5.55 9.24 -5.10
CA LEU A 61 4.46 8.91 -4.19
C LEU A 61 3.27 8.39 -4.98
N TYR A 62 2.86 7.16 -4.68
CA TYR A 62 1.69 6.52 -5.28
C TYR A 62 0.66 6.15 -4.21
N VAL A 63 -0.53 6.74 -4.32
CA VAL A 63 -1.65 6.55 -3.38
C VAL A 63 -2.93 6.24 -4.19
N PRO A 64 -3.07 5.02 -4.71
CA PRO A 64 -4.31 4.61 -5.36
C PRO A 64 -5.36 4.30 -4.28
N PRO A 65 -6.62 4.74 -4.45
CA PRO A 65 -7.72 4.23 -3.64
C PRO A 65 -8.01 2.80 -4.07
N GLY A 66 -8.55 1.98 -3.17
CA GLY A 66 -8.89 0.60 -3.48
C GLY A 66 -9.81 -0.02 -2.45
N ILE A 67 -10.46 -1.11 -2.85
CA ILE A 67 -11.24 -1.98 -1.98
C ILE A 67 -10.53 -3.33 -1.95
N PHE A 68 -10.03 -3.72 -0.79
CA PHE A 68 -9.35 -4.99 -0.61
C PHE A 68 -10.31 -6.02 -0.02
N LYS A 69 -10.43 -7.17 -0.68
CA LYS A 69 -11.13 -8.34 -0.15
C LYS A 69 -10.09 -9.39 0.18
N SER A 70 -9.88 -9.68 1.46
CA SER A 70 -8.91 -10.67 1.90
C SER A 70 -9.61 -11.97 2.33
N THR A 71 -8.90 -13.08 2.17
CA THR A 71 -9.29 -14.33 2.81
C THR A 71 -8.89 -14.29 4.28
N CYS A 72 -9.85 -14.52 5.17
CA CYS A 72 -9.66 -14.61 6.60
C CYS A 72 -10.28 -15.90 7.14
N LYS A 73 -9.56 -16.60 8.02
CA LYS A 73 -10.07 -17.80 8.69
C LYS A 73 -10.89 -17.36 9.91
N ILE A 74 -12.19 -17.58 9.85
CA ILE A 74 -13.12 -17.25 10.94
C ILE A 74 -13.16 -18.37 11.97
N ASP A 75 -13.06 -18.01 13.25
CA ASP A 75 -13.28 -18.91 14.38
C ASP A 75 -14.62 -18.61 15.06
N ILE A 76 -15.59 -19.51 14.91
CA ILE A 76 -16.96 -19.35 15.43
C ILE A 76 -17.19 -20.05 16.78
N THR A 77 -16.13 -20.43 17.49
CA THR A 77 -16.25 -21.18 18.75
C THR A 77 -17.11 -20.46 19.81
N TRP A 78 -17.05 -19.13 19.84
CA TRP A 78 -17.71 -18.29 20.86
C TRP A 78 -18.81 -17.39 20.32
N PHE A 79 -19.32 -17.65 19.12
CA PHE A 79 -20.37 -16.84 18.50
C PHE A 79 -21.56 -16.62 19.46
N PRO A 80 -22.11 -15.39 19.60
CA PRO A 80 -21.80 -14.16 18.87
C PRO A 80 -20.75 -13.24 19.56
N PHE A 81 -19.98 -13.76 20.51
CA PHE A 81 -18.98 -13.01 21.29
C PHE A 81 -17.56 -13.46 20.95
N ASP A 82 -17.28 -13.54 19.65
CA ASP A 82 -16.03 -14.02 19.08
C ASP A 82 -15.11 -12.87 18.65
N ASP A 83 -13.80 -13.05 18.87
CA ASP A 83 -12.76 -12.17 18.35
C ASP A 83 -12.19 -12.76 17.07
N GLN A 84 -12.00 -11.93 16.04
CA GLN A 84 -11.45 -12.34 14.75
C GLN A 84 -10.10 -11.69 14.48
N ARG A 85 -9.12 -12.51 14.06
CA ARG A 85 -7.80 -12.06 13.60
C ARG A 85 -7.68 -12.28 12.11
N CYS A 86 -7.77 -11.19 11.35
CA CYS A 86 -7.64 -11.20 9.90
C CYS A 86 -6.36 -10.51 9.44
N GLU A 87 -5.57 -11.22 8.63
CA GLU A 87 -4.31 -10.72 8.11
C GLU A 87 -4.48 -10.23 6.66
N MET A 88 -3.76 -9.17 6.29
CA MET A 88 -3.62 -8.72 4.90
C MET A 88 -2.15 -8.75 4.54
N LYS A 89 -1.75 -9.70 3.68
CA LYS A 89 -0.35 -9.90 3.31
C LYS A 89 -0.04 -9.20 2.00
N PHE A 90 0.80 -8.17 2.05
CA PHE A 90 1.27 -7.44 0.87
C PHE A 90 2.71 -7.81 0.55
N GLY A 91 3.02 -7.90 -0.75
CA GLY A 91 4.37 -8.21 -1.21
C GLY A 91 4.55 -7.88 -2.69
N SER A 92 5.81 -7.79 -3.13
CA SER A 92 6.12 -7.68 -4.56
C SER A 92 5.89 -9.02 -5.24
N TRP A 93 5.18 -9.00 -6.37
CA TRP A 93 4.87 -10.23 -7.10
C TRP A 93 6.06 -10.77 -7.91
N THR A 94 6.91 -9.87 -8.40
CA THR A 94 8.01 -10.22 -9.32
C THR A 94 9.41 -10.03 -8.75
N TYR A 95 9.59 -9.21 -7.71
CA TYR A 95 10.88 -8.94 -7.09
C TYR A 95 11.03 -9.69 -5.77
N ASP A 96 12.24 -10.21 -5.52
CA ASP A 96 12.61 -10.75 -4.21
C ASP A 96 13.19 -9.65 -3.29
N GLY A 97 13.47 -10.03 -2.03
CA GLY A 97 14.00 -9.10 -1.02
C GLY A 97 15.40 -8.54 -1.31
N PHE A 98 16.16 -9.13 -2.24
CA PHE A 98 17.45 -8.56 -2.67
C PHE A 98 17.29 -7.46 -3.72
N GLN A 99 16.16 -7.44 -4.42
CA GLN A 99 15.85 -6.46 -5.46
C GLN A 99 14.94 -5.34 -4.97
N LEU A 100 14.02 -5.66 -4.06
CA LEU A 100 13.03 -4.73 -3.54
C LEU A 100 12.85 -4.95 -2.04
N ASP A 101 13.27 -3.94 -1.27
CA ASP A 101 13.13 -3.91 0.19
C ASP A 101 11.86 -3.13 0.58
N LEU A 102 10.88 -3.83 1.16
CA LEU A 102 9.61 -3.23 1.61
C LEU A 102 9.75 -2.81 3.07
N GLN A 103 9.57 -1.51 3.33
CA GLN A 103 9.65 -0.93 4.66
C GLN A 103 8.31 -0.32 5.09
N LEU A 104 7.97 -0.43 6.38
CA LEU A 104 6.81 0.24 6.96
C LEU A 104 7.11 1.73 6.99
N GLN A 105 6.11 2.53 6.64
CA GLN A 105 6.24 3.98 6.73
C GLN A 105 6.22 4.46 8.19
N ASP A 106 5.47 3.78 9.04
CA ASP A 106 5.34 4.06 10.47
C ASP A 106 5.34 2.74 11.24
N GLU A 107 6.13 2.65 12.31
CA GLU A 107 6.15 1.49 13.21
C GLU A 107 4.99 1.52 14.20
N ALA A 108 4.30 2.67 14.36
CA ALA A 108 3.16 2.83 15.24
C ALA A 108 1.86 2.18 14.71
N GLY A 109 1.89 1.62 13.49
CA GLY A 109 0.77 0.93 12.86
C GLY A 109 0.12 1.71 11.71
N GLY A 110 -1.03 1.23 11.27
CA GLY A 110 -1.79 1.86 10.19
C GLY A 110 -2.55 3.11 10.64
N ASP A 111 -2.67 4.08 9.73
CA ASP A 111 -3.46 5.29 9.97
C ASP A 111 -4.96 4.96 10.02
N ILE A 112 -5.54 5.09 11.22
CA ILE A 112 -6.96 4.92 11.50
C ILE A 112 -7.69 6.25 11.75
N SER A 113 -7.06 7.40 11.48
CA SER A 113 -7.63 8.74 11.74
C SER A 113 -8.95 9.01 11.01
N SER A 114 -9.15 8.34 9.88
CA SER A 114 -10.37 8.42 9.05
C SER A 114 -11.23 7.14 9.10
N PHE A 115 -10.96 6.24 10.05
CA PHE A 115 -11.71 5.01 10.21
C PHE A 115 -13.16 5.28 10.62
N ILE A 116 -14.10 4.64 9.94
CA ILE A 116 -15.52 4.69 10.26
C ILE A 116 -15.90 3.35 10.87
N THR A 117 -16.47 3.37 12.08
CA THR A 117 -16.84 2.16 12.81
C THR A 117 -17.93 1.37 12.08
N ASN A 118 -17.83 0.04 12.14
CA ASN A 118 -18.85 -0.86 11.62
C ASN A 118 -19.97 -1.05 12.65
N GLY A 119 -21.17 -1.43 12.20
CA GLY A 119 -22.32 -1.66 13.09
C GLY A 119 -22.28 -3.01 13.81
N GLU A 120 -21.54 -3.99 13.28
CA GLU A 120 -21.46 -5.37 13.78
C GLU A 120 -20.08 -5.68 14.38
N TRP A 121 -19.02 -5.09 13.85
CA TRP A 121 -17.63 -5.38 14.25
C TRP A 121 -16.92 -4.17 14.87
N GLU A 122 -16.21 -4.40 15.97
CA GLU A 122 -15.32 -3.42 16.59
C GLU A 122 -13.87 -3.72 16.23
N LEU A 123 -13.13 -2.69 15.79
CA LEU A 123 -11.70 -2.82 15.54
C LEU A 123 -10.95 -2.65 16.87
N LEU A 124 -10.47 -3.77 17.43
CA LEU A 124 -9.73 -3.75 18.70
C LEU A 124 -8.27 -3.31 18.52
N VAL A 125 -7.58 -3.86 17.51
CA VAL A 125 -6.15 -3.64 17.25
C VAL A 125 -5.88 -3.67 15.75
N PHE A 126 -5.00 -2.78 15.28
CA PHE A 126 -4.42 -2.84 13.94
C PHE A 126 -2.89 -2.86 14.06
N GLU A 127 -2.28 -4.01 13.76
CA GLU A 127 -0.84 -4.26 13.88
C GLU A 127 -0.21 -4.42 12.49
N GLN A 128 1.03 -3.95 12.34
CA GLN A 128 1.83 -4.10 11.13
C GLN A 128 3.09 -4.90 11.42
N ILE A 129 3.43 -5.84 10.54
CA ILE A 129 4.59 -6.72 10.68
C ILE A 129 5.32 -6.76 9.33
N ILE A 130 6.65 -6.63 9.37
CA ILE A 130 7.51 -6.94 8.22
C ILE A 130 8.07 -8.35 8.39
N ASP A 131 7.78 -9.19 7.40
CA ASP A 131 8.43 -10.48 7.26
C ASP A 131 9.65 -10.33 6.34
N ASN A 132 10.85 -10.45 6.90
CA ASN A 132 12.08 -10.53 6.12
C ASN A 132 12.29 -11.99 5.70
N TYR A 133 11.97 -12.33 4.45
CA TYR A 133 12.29 -13.62 3.83
C TYR A 133 13.56 -13.55 2.99
#